data_AF-A0AAE0QR70-F1
#
_entry.id   AF-A0AAE0QR70-F1
#
_cell.length_a   1.000
_cell.length_b   1.000
_cell.length_c   1.000
_cell.angle_alpha   90.00
_cell.angle_beta   90.00
_cell.angle_gamma   90.00
#
_symmetry.space_group_name_H-M   'P 1'
#
loop_
_entity.id
_entity.type
_entity.pdbx_description
1 polymer ?
#
loop_
_entity_poly.entity_id
_entity_poly.type
_entity_poly.pdbx_seq_one_letter_code
_entity_poly.pdbx_strand_id
1 'polypeptide(L)'
;MCERLPTRYGSRLRQEDYPPRIVEHPSDLIVSKGEPATLNCKAEGRPTPTVEWYKDGERVETDRDDSRSHRMLLPTGSLFFLKIIHGRRSKPDEGSYVCVARNYLGEAVSHNASLEVATAIFNEGLAFGFFHELRGVAYLFKLKRSEWGGSQIATTFRVCPGAVTKPLAVI
;
A
#
# COMPACT_ATOMS: atom_id res chain seq x y z
N MET A 1 49.02 -10.43 48.45
CA MET A 1 47.68 -9.83 48.25
C MET A 1 47.50 -9.61 46.77
N CYS A 2 46.54 -10.29 46.12
CA CYS A 2 46.18 -10.00 44.73
C CYS A 2 44.96 -9.10 44.74
N GLU A 3 45.11 -7.85 44.29
CA GLU A 3 43.98 -6.95 44.10
C GLU A 3 43.26 -7.33 42.81
N ARG A 4 41.97 -7.68 42.93
CA ARG A 4 41.10 -7.95 41.78
C ARG A 4 40.84 -6.63 41.06
N LEU A 5 41.26 -6.54 39.79
CA LEU A 5 40.78 -5.50 38.89
C LEU A 5 39.25 -5.65 38.71
N PRO A 6 38.47 -4.56 38.74
CA PRO A 6 37.05 -4.64 38.47
C PRO A 6 36.84 -4.98 37.00
N THR A 7 36.32 -6.19 36.72
CA THR A 7 35.79 -6.55 35.41
C THR A 7 34.50 -5.76 35.17
N ARG A 8 34.61 -4.51 34.70
CA ARG A 8 33.49 -3.85 34.01
C ARG A 8 33.35 -4.40 32.59
N TYR A 9 33.11 -5.71 32.48
CA TYR A 9 32.50 -6.27 31.28
C TYR A 9 30.99 -6.13 31.43
N GLY A 10 30.53 -4.93 31.11
CA GLY A 10 29.14 -4.53 31.23
C GLY A 10 28.89 -3.23 30.47
N SER A 11 29.55 -3.05 29.33
CA SER A 11 29.18 -2.02 28.38
C SER A 11 27.88 -2.45 27.71
N ARG A 12 26.76 -1.87 28.18
CA ARG A 12 25.57 -1.70 27.35
C ARG A 12 26.07 -1.05 26.05
N LEU A 13 26.13 -1.79 24.94
CA LEU A 13 26.56 -1.23 23.66
C LEU A 13 25.68 -0.01 23.41
N ARG A 14 26.28 1.19 23.46
CA ARG A 14 25.59 2.40 23.04
C ARG A 14 25.37 2.19 21.56
N GLN A 15 24.14 1.84 21.20
CA GLN A 15 23.83 1.68 19.80
C GLN A 15 23.82 3.07 19.18
N GLU A 16 24.72 3.24 18.22
CA GLU A 16 25.05 4.51 17.61
C GLU A 16 23.86 5.04 16.81
N ASP A 17 23.73 6.36 16.80
CA ASP A 17 22.71 7.05 16.02
C ASP A 17 23.12 7.03 14.53
N TYR A 18 22.14 6.84 13.64
CA TYR A 18 22.34 6.73 12.20
C TYR A 18 21.17 7.37 11.43
N PRO A 19 21.43 7.91 10.22
CA PRO A 19 20.40 8.58 9.43
C PRO A 19 19.27 7.62 9.02
N PRO A 20 18.10 8.14 8.63
CA PRO A 20 16.97 7.31 8.25
C PRO A 20 17.28 6.51 6.98
N ARG A 21 16.66 5.34 6.87
CA ARG A 21 16.66 4.50 5.67
C ARG A 21 15.29 3.88 5.49
N ILE A 22 14.71 4.01 4.31
CA ILE A 22 13.49 3.28 3.95
C ILE A 22 13.86 1.81 3.72
N VAL A 23 13.19 0.90 4.42
CA VAL A 23 13.38 -0.56 4.31
C VAL A 23 12.21 -1.27 3.65
N GLU A 24 11.03 -0.65 3.68
CA GLU A 24 9.87 -1.08 2.90
C GLU A 24 9.35 0.14 2.13
N HIS A 25 9.43 0.05 0.80
CA HIS A 25 8.93 1.07 -0.10
C HIS A 25 7.45 0.80 -0.43
N PRO A 26 6.65 1.85 -0.66
CA PRO A 26 5.29 1.66 -1.15
C PRO A 26 5.30 1.07 -2.56
N SER A 27 4.20 0.41 -2.91
CA SER A 27 3.97 -0.17 -4.23
C SER A 27 2.67 0.37 -4.79
N ASP A 28 2.56 0.36 -6.12
CA ASP A 28 1.36 0.81 -6.82
C ASP A 28 0.12 0.02 -6.37
N LEU A 29 -0.99 0.72 -6.19
CA LEU A 29 -2.22 0.16 -5.65
C LEU A 29 -3.42 0.64 -6.46
N ILE A 30 -4.24 -0.32 -6.90
CA ILE A 30 -5.55 -0.08 -7.51
C ILE A 30 -6.62 -0.53 -6.52
N VAL A 31 -7.51 0.37 -6.13
CA VAL A 31 -8.52 0.11 -5.09
C VAL A 31 -9.88 0.69 -5.46
N SER A 32 -10.95 -0.02 -5.09
CA SER A 32 -12.31 0.45 -5.34
C SER A 32 -12.66 1.65 -4.47
N LYS A 33 -13.48 2.57 -5.01
CA LYS A 33 -14.06 3.67 -4.23
C LYS A 33 -14.79 3.13 -3.00
N GLY A 34 -14.55 3.74 -1.85
CA GLY A 34 -15.22 3.42 -0.59
C GLY A 34 -14.57 2.30 0.21
N GLU A 35 -13.70 1.51 -0.41
CA GLU A 35 -12.94 0.45 0.27
C GLU A 35 -11.76 1.04 1.06
N PRO A 36 -11.32 0.39 2.14
CA PRO A 36 -10.10 0.75 2.83
C PRO A 36 -8.86 0.39 2.00
N ALA A 37 -7.74 1.08 2.27
CA ALA A 37 -6.47 0.86 1.57
C ALA A 37 -5.27 1.16 2.48
N THR A 38 -4.12 0.59 2.16
CA THR A 38 -2.86 0.89 2.87
C THR A 38 -1.73 1.06 1.87
N LEU A 39 -1.01 2.18 1.96
CA LEU A 39 0.30 2.33 1.34
C LEU A 39 1.36 2.03 2.39
N ASN A 40 2.11 0.94 2.18
CA ASN A 40 3.13 0.52 3.12
C ASN A 40 4.36 1.42 3.03
N CYS A 41 4.88 1.82 4.17
CA CYS A 41 6.20 2.42 4.27
C CYS A 41 6.79 2.08 5.63
N LYS A 42 8.03 1.61 5.63
CA LYS A 42 8.78 1.35 6.86
C LYS A 42 10.14 1.99 6.76
N ALA A 43 10.48 2.76 7.77
CA ALA A 43 11.78 3.41 7.90
C ALA A 43 12.50 2.92 9.16
N GLU A 44 13.81 2.71 9.03
CA GLU A 44 14.73 2.50 10.14
C GLU A 44 15.58 3.74 10.31
N GLY A 45 16.06 3.99 11.51
CA GLY A 45 16.84 5.16 11.85
C GLY A 45 17.01 5.23 13.36
N ARG A 46 18.09 5.86 13.80
CA ARG A 46 18.27 6.13 15.22
C ARG A 46 18.77 7.56 15.41
N PRO A 47 18.05 8.40 16.17
CA PRO A 47 16.75 8.20 16.79
C PRO A 47 15.66 7.83 15.79
N THR A 48 14.60 7.17 16.28
CA THR A 48 13.49 6.68 15.44
C THR A 48 12.97 7.80 14.55
N PRO A 49 12.95 7.61 13.21
CA PRO A 49 12.57 8.67 12.31
C PRO A 49 11.08 8.94 12.34
N THR A 50 10.70 10.20 12.17
CA THR A 50 9.32 10.60 11.91
C THR A 50 9.02 10.43 10.43
N VAL A 51 7.90 9.80 10.10
CA VAL A 51 7.46 9.58 8.70
C VAL A 51 6.35 10.56 8.35
N GLU A 52 6.46 11.20 7.19
CA GLU A 52 5.43 12.02 6.58
C GLU A 52 5.16 11.54 5.15
N TRP A 53 3.95 11.80 4.65
CA TRP A 53 3.57 11.42 3.30
C TRP A 53 3.35 12.66 2.44
N TYR A 54 3.72 12.54 1.17
CA TYR A 54 3.49 13.57 0.15
C TYR A 54 2.75 12.93 -1.01
N LYS A 55 1.76 13.65 -1.53
CA LYS A 55 1.00 13.28 -2.71
C LYS A 55 1.18 14.36 -3.77
N ASP A 56 1.70 14.00 -4.93
CA ASP A 56 1.93 14.92 -6.05
C ASP A 56 2.76 16.16 -5.64
N GLY A 57 3.65 15.99 -4.66
CA GLY A 57 4.50 17.06 -4.11
C GLY A 57 3.90 17.81 -2.92
N GLU A 58 2.62 17.62 -2.58
CA GLU A 58 1.97 18.28 -1.44
C GLU A 58 1.91 17.37 -0.21
N ARG A 59 2.11 17.93 0.98
CA ARG A 59 2.06 17.17 2.23
C ARG A 59 0.64 16.64 2.47
N VAL A 60 0.53 15.35 2.78
CA VAL A 60 -0.73 14.68 3.09
C VAL A 60 -1.09 14.94 4.55
N GLU A 61 -2.26 15.54 4.79
CA GLU A 61 -2.83 15.66 6.13
C GLU A 61 -3.39 14.31 6.60
N THR A 62 -3.06 13.92 7.84
CA THR A 62 -3.55 12.69 8.47
C THR A 62 -4.32 13.00 9.76
N ASP A 63 -4.78 11.94 10.43
CA ASP A 63 -5.32 11.93 11.79
C ASP A 63 -4.48 12.67 12.84
N ARG A 64 -3.17 12.86 12.59
CA ARG A 64 -2.26 13.61 13.47
C ARG A 64 -2.39 15.12 13.30
N ASP A 65 -2.88 15.57 12.14
CA ASP A 65 -3.06 16.99 11.81
C ASP A 65 -4.55 17.42 12.00
N ASP A 66 -5.51 16.61 11.53
CA ASP A 66 -6.95 16.77 11.77
C ASP A 66 -7.57 15.43 12.19
N SER A 67 -8.17 15.38 13.38
CA SER A 67 -8.83 14.18 13.92
C SER A 67 -10.02 13.69 13.11
N ARG A 68 -10.53 14.51 12.17
CA ARG A 68 -11.60 14.14 11.23
C ARG A 68 -11.09 13.60 9.90
N SER A 69 -9.76 13.56 9.69
CA SER A 69 -9.17 13.01 8.47
C SER A 69 -9.54 11.54 8.30
N HIS A 70 -9.86 11.13 7.06
CA HIS A 70 -10.08 9.71 6.74
C HIS A 70 -8.77 8.95 6.50
N ARG A 71 -7.63 9.63 6.61
CA ARG A 71 -6.29 9.09 6.43
C ARG A 71 -5.59 9.01 7.77
N MET A 72 -4.97 7.88 8.07
CA MET A 72 -4.33 7.58 9.34
C MET A 72 -2.86 7.23 9.13
N LEU A 73 -1.98 7.84 9.93
CA LEU A 73 -0.56 7.49 9.93
C LEU A 73 -0.25 6.42 10.97
N LEU A 74 -0.06 5.19 10.51
CA LEU A 74 0.20 4.04 11.38
C LEU A 74 1.57 4.16 12.07
N PRO A 75 1.75 3.50 13.24
CA PRO A 75 3.04 3.48 13.94
C PRO A 75 4.20 2.91 13.11
N THR A 76 3.91 2.09 12.10
CA THR A 76 4.90 1.56 11.17
C THR A 76 5.46 2.60 10.21
N GLY A 77 4.76 3.72 10.00
CA GLY A 77 5.00 4.70 8.94
C GLY A 77 4.05 4.56 7.75
N SER A 78 3.27 3.48 7.68
CA SER A 78 2.31 3.25 6.59
C SER A 78 1.13 4.23 6.64
N LEU A 79 0.65 4.64 5.48
CA LEU A 79 -0.54 5.48 5.32
C LEU A 79 -1.76 4.60 5.11
N PHE A 80 -2.70 4.62 6.05
CA PHE A 80 -3.95 3.87 6.00
C PHE A 80 -5.11 4.80 5.64
N PHE A 81 -5.94 4.38 4.69
CA PHE A 81 -7.15 5.06 4.29
C PHE A 81 -8.34 4.28 4.84
N LEU A 82 -9.17 4.91 5.67
CA LEU A 82 -10.39 4.30 6.19
C LEU A 82 -11.38 3.97 5.06
N LYS A 83 -11.42 4.83 4.04
CA LYS A 83 -12.19 4.66 2.82
C LYS A 83 -11.56 5.49 1.70
N ILE A 84 -11.55 4.96 0.50
CA ILE A 84 -11.05 5.69 -0.68
C ILE A 84 -12.11 6.65 -1.19
N ILE A 85 -11.79 7.95 -1.21
CA ILE A 85 -12.67 9.02 -1.67
C ILE A 85 -12.38 9.34 -3.14
N HIS A 86 -13.39 9.08 -3.97
CA HIS A 86 -13.39 9.41 -5.39
C HIS A 86 -14.72 10.05 -5.80
N GLY A 87 -14.69 11.34 -6.13
CA GLY A 87 -15.84 12.12 -6.59
C GLY A 87 -15.70 12.53 -8.05
N ARG A 88 -16.83 12.89 -8.68
CA ARG A 88 -16.84 13.33 -10.09
C ARG A 88 -16.04 14.60 -10.35
N ARG A 89 -15.97 15.50 -9.36
CA ARG A 89 -15.26 16.80 -9.44
C ARG A 89 -13.97 16.85 -8.63
N SER A 90 -13.77 15.92 -7.70
CA SER A 90 -12.62 15.91 -6.79
C SER A 90 -12.22 14.48 -6.51
N LYS A 91 -10.92 14.22 -6.66
CA LYS A 91 -10.27 12.92 -6.43
C LYS A 91 -9.16 13.11 -5.40
N PRO A 92 -9.50 13.36 -4.13
CA PRO A 92 -8.52 13.79 -3.15
C PRO A 92 -7.49 12.71 -2.81
N ASP A 93 -7.82 11.43 -3.01
CA ASP A 93 -6.92 10.31 -2.71
C ASP A 93 -6.16 9.79 -3.92
N GLU A 94 -6.65 9.97 -5.15
CA GLU A 94 -5.92 9.55 -6.35
C GLU A 94 -4.67 10.44 -6.54
N GLY A 95 -3.53 9.82 -6.85
CA GLY A 95 -2.26 10.53 -7.05
C GLY A 95 -1.01 9.66 -6.88
N SER A 96 0.16 10.29 -7.00
CA SER A 96 1.46 9.67 -6.76
C SER A 96 1.97 9.99 -5.36
N TYR A 97 2.25 8.96 -4.58
CA TYR A 97 2.63 9.05 -3.18
C TYR A 97 4.10 8.71 -2.95
N VAL A 98 4.72 9.45 -2.03
CA VAL A 98 6.02 9.12 -1.43
C VAL A 98 5.95 9.28 0.08
N CYS A 99 6.68 8.43 0.81
CA CYS A 99 6.94 8.65 2.22
C CYS A 99 8.34 9.23 2.41
N VAL A 100 8.45 10.14 3.37
CA VAL A 100 9.69 10.84 3.73
C VAL A 100 9.94 10.61 5.21
N ALA A 101 11.06 9.97 5.53
CA ALA A 101 11.48 9.66 6.90
C ALA A 101 12.59 10.61 7.34
N ARG A 102 12.42 11.27 8.49
CA ARG A 102 13.35 12.29 9.01
C ARG A 102 13.81 11.99 10.42
N ASN A 103 15.09 12.21 10.69
CA ASN A 103 15.61 12.36 12.05
C ASN A 103 16.67 13.48 12.05
N TYR A 104 17.34 13.73 13.18
CA TYR A 104 18.31 14.84 13.27
C TYR A 104 19.56 14.64 12.41
N LEU A 105 19.81 13.41 11.92
CA LEU A 105 20.96 13.07 11.08
C LEU A 105 20.67 13.16 9.58
N GLY A 106 19.40 13.25 9.18
CA GLY A 106 19.05 13.41 7.77
C GLY A 106 17.64 12.97 7.42
N GLU A 107 17.46 12.74 6.12
CA GLU A 107 16.19 12.42 5.49
C GLU A 107 16.37 11.26 4.50
N ALA A 108 15.37 10.39 4.41
CA ALA A 108 15.25 9.38 3.37
C ALA A 108 13.89 9.45 2.70
N VAL A 109 13.87 9.40 1.37
CA VAL A 109 12.66 9.46 0.53
C VAL A 109 12.44 8.08 -0.11
N SER A 110 11.19 7.61 -0.13
CA SER A 110 10.84 6.35 -0.78
C SER A 110 10.77 6.46 -2.30
N HIS A 111 10.63 5.32 -2.98
CA HIS A 111 10.12 5.29 -4.35
C HIS A 111 8.69 5.84 -4.40
N ASN A 112 8.29 6.29 -5.59
CA ASN A 112 6.92 6.66 -5.88
C ASN A 112 6.04 5.41 -5.92
N ALA A 113 4.80 5.57 -5.46
CA ALA A 113 3.72 4.61 -5.67
C ALA A 113 2.47 5.34 -6.17
N SER A 114 1.83 4.83 -7.21
CA SER A 114 0.55 5.36 -7.68
C SER A 114 -0.61 4.74 -6.92
N LEU A 115 -1.53 5.57 -6.42
CA LEU A 115 -2.83 5.14 -5.92
C LEU A 115 -3.90 5.46 -6.97
N GLU A 116 -4.45 4.43 -7.59
CA GLU A 116 -5.50 4.54 -8.60
C GLU A 116 -6.82 3.99 -8.08
N VAL A 117 -7.92 4.63 -8.47
CA VAL A 117 -9.26 4.16 -8.12
C VAL A 117 -9.78 3.29 -9.25
N ALA A 118 -10.15 2.04 -8.94
CA ALA A 118 -10.78 1.14 -9.89
C ALA A 118 -12.08 1.78 -10.40
N THR A 119 -12.05 2.31 -11.63
CA THR A 119 -13.27 2.73 -12.31
C THR A 119 -13.87 1.49 -12.98
N ALA A 120 -15.17 1.28 -12.82
CA ALA A 120 -15.87 0.24 -13.56
C ALA A 120 -15.82 0.61 -15.04
N ILE A 121 -14.83 0.09 -15.77
CA ILE A 121 -14.76 0.22 -17.21
C ILE A 121 -15.83 -0.72 -17.78
N PHE A 122 -17.06 -0.23 -17.95
CA PHE A 122 -18.01 -0.82 -18.90
C PHE A 122 -17.55 -0.44 -20.31
N ASN A 123 -16.42 -0.99 -20.75
CA ASN A 123 -16.15 -1.04 -22.18
C ASN A 123 -17.04 -2.13 -22.75
N GLU A 124 -17.74 -1.84 -23.84
CA GLU A 124 -18.48 -2.84 -24.62
C GLU A 124 -17.55 -4.03 -24.89
N GLY A 125 -17.71 -5.11 -24.12
CA GLY A 125 -16.90 -6.33 -24.22
C GLY A 125 -16.17 -6.79 -22.95
N LEU A 126 -16.03 -5.99 -21.90
CA LEU A 126 -15.37 -6.43 -20.65
C LEU A 126 -16.22 -6.04 -19.43
N ALA A 127 -17.17 -6.90 -19.07
CA ALA A 127 -17.89 -6.78 -17.81
C ALA A 127 -16.98 -7.24 -16.66
N PHE A 128 -16.41 -6.31 -15.89
CA PHE A 128 -15.90 -6.59 -14.55
C PHE A 128 -17.03 -6.37 -13.55
N GLY A 129 -17.70 -7.45 -13.16
CA GLY A 129 -18.67 -7.45 -12.07
C GLY A 129 -17.98 -7.66 -10.72
N PHE A 130 -18.35 -6.86 -9.74
CA PHE A 130 -18.17 -7.04 -8.30
C PHE A 130 -19.60 -7.20 -7.72
N PHE A 131 -19.99 -7.98 -6.70
CA PHE A 131 -19.36 -8.72 -5.59
C PHE A 131 -20.47 -9.68 -5.05
N HIS A 132 -20.14 -10.85 -4.52
CA HIS A 132 -20.91 -11.44 -3.42
C HIS A 132 -19.93 -12.08 -2.44
N GLU A 133 -19.95 -11.59 -1.21
CA GLU A 133 -19.02 -11.92 -0.15
C GLU A 133 -19.31 -13.30 0.42
N LEU A 134 -18.35 -14.24 0.30
CA LEU A 134 -18.21 -15.39 1.20
C LEU A 134 -16.71 -15.73 1.34
N ARG A 135 -16.17 -15.56 2.56
CA ARG A 135 -14.90 -16.14 3.03
C ARG A 135 -13.60 -15.72 2.34
N GLY A 136 -13.44 -14.44 1.97
CA GLY A 136 -12.10 -13.84 1.81
C GLY A 136 -11.18 -14.41 0.71
N VAL A 137 -11.73 -14.93 -0.40
CA VAL A 137 -10.95 -15.40 -1.55
C VAL A 137 -11.43 -14.71 -2.83
N ALA A 138 -10.51 -14.14 -3.62
CA ALA A 138 -10.80 -13.50 -4.90
C ALA A 138 -10.89 -14.53 -6.04
N TYR A 139 -11.92 -14.41 -6.88
CA TYR A 139 -12.10 -15.20 -8.10
C TYR A 139 -12.32 -14.27 -9.30
N LEU A 140 -11.58 -14.48 -10.39
CA LEU A 140 -11.82 -13.83 -11.67
C LEU A 140 -12.72 -14.72 -12.54
N PHE A 141 -13.82 -14.17 -13.04
CA PHE A 141 -14.71 -14.85 -14.00
C PHE A 141 -14.61 -14.20 -15.37
N LYS A 142 -14.55 -15.01 -16.43
CA LYS A 142 -14.67 -14.57 -17.81
C LYS A 142 -16.06 -14.92 -18.31
N LEU A 143 -16.96 -13.93 -18.38
CA LEU A 143 -18.28 -14.14 -18.99
C LEU A 143 -18.15 -13.98 -20.52
N LYS A 144 -18.39 -15.06 -21.27
CA LYS A 144 -18.54 -15.02 -22.73
C LYS A 144 -20.03 -14.89 -23.04
N ARG A 145 -20.46 -13.83 -23.73
CA ARG A 145 -21.83 -13.72 -24.24
C ARG A 145 -22.01 -14.80 -25.33
N SER A 146 -23.03 -15.65 -25.21
CA SER A 146 -23.48 -16.49 -26.31
C SER A 146 -24.14 -15.59 -27.36
N GLU A 147 -23.77 -15.74 -28.63
CA GLU A 147 -24.33 -14.95 -29.75
C GLU A 147 -25.76 -15.38 -30.14
N TRP A 148 -26.39 -16.29 -29.39
CA TRP A 148 -27.74 -16.76 -29.64
C TRP A 148 -28.54 -16.73 -28.34
N GLY A 149 -29.66 -16.02 -28.36
CA GLY A 149 -30.50 -15.79 -27.18
C GLY A 149 -30.89 -17.09 -26.48
N GLY A 150 -30.43 -17.26 -25.24
CA GLY A 150 -30.77 -18.39 -24.37
C GLY A 150 -29.82 -18.52 -23.19
N SER A 151 -30.40 -18.50 -21.97
CA SER A 151 -29.87 -18.77 -20.61
C SER A 151 -28.34 -18.82 -20.36
N GLN A 152 -27.87 -18.02 -19.39
CA GLN A 152 -26.46 -17.99 -18.96
C GLN A 152 -26.07 -19.24 -18.16
N ILE A 153 -24.93 -19.85 -18.47
CA ILE A 153 -24.31 -20.92 -17.67
C ILE A 153 -22.96 -20.38 -17.17
N ALA A 154 -22.83 -20.14 -15.87
CA ALA A 154 -21.57 -19.71 -15.26
C ALA A 154 -20.69 -20.94 -14.99
N THR A 155 -19.55 -21.04 -15.67
CA THR A 155 -18.55 -22.09 -15.40
C THR A 155 -17.49 -21.56 -14.43
N THR A 156 -17.42 -22.14 -13.24
CA THR A 156 -16.40 -21.87 -12.20
C THR A 156 -15.10 -22.61 -12.51
N PHE A 157 -13.98 -21.90 -12.58
CA PHE A 157 -12.64 -22.52 -12.61
C PHE A 157 -11.89 -22.20 -11.32
N ARG A 158 -11.28 -23.24 -10.72
CA ARG A 158 -10.32 -23.09 -9.61
C ARG A 158 -8.98 -22.67 -10.19
N VAL A 159 -8.38 -21.59 -9.69
CA VAL A 159 -6.99 -21.23 -9.96
C VAL A 159 -6.20 -21.35 -8.66
N CYS A 160 -5.11 -22.12 -8.69
CA CYS A 160 -4.19 -22.25 -7.57
C CYS A 160 -3.20 -21.06 -7.55
N PRO A 161 -2.80 -20.55 -6.37
CA PRO A 161 -1.86 -19.43 -6.29
C PRO A 161 -0.44 -19.89 -6.66
N GLY A 162 0.20 -19.22 -7.63
CA GLY A 162 1.63 -19.41 -7.95
C GLY A 162 2.04 -19.48 -9.43
N ALA A 163 1.13 -19.33 -10.40
CA ALA A 163 1.49 -19.44 -11.82
C ALA A 163 1.92 -18.10 -12.43
N VAL A 164 3.22 -17.96 -12.71
CA VAL A 164 3.78 -16.90 -13.58
C VAL A 164 3.36 -17.19 -15.02
N THR A 165 2.52 -16.35 -15.61
CA THR A 165 2.15 -16.46 -17.03
C THR A 165 3.24 -15.80 -17.89
N LYS A 166 4.05 -16.62 -18.57
CA LYS A 166 4.85 -16.14 -19.71
C LYS A 166 3.90 -15.77 -20.86
N PRO A 167 4.12 -14.65 -21.59
CA PRO A 167 3.37 -14.38 -22.80
C PRO A 167 3.82 -15.35 -23.90
N LEU A 168 2.86 -16.07 -24.50
CA LEU A 168 3.08 -16.81 -25.74
C LEU A 168 2.98 -15.82 -26.91
N ALA A 169 4.02 -15.82 -27.76
CA ALA A 169 4.10 -15.06 -28.99
C ALA A 169 2.99 -15.48 -29.96
N VAL A 170 2.41 -14.48 -30.62
CA VAL A 170 1.45 -14.64 -31.72
C VAL A 170 2.24 -14.92 -33.00
N ILE A 171 1.90 -16.01 -33.70
CA ILE A 171 2.10 -16.17 -35.14
C ILE A 171 0.71 -16.20 -35.76
#